data_AF-A0A973F9X8-F1
#
_entry.id   AF-A0A973F9X8-F1
#
_cell.length_a   1.000
_cell.length_b   1.000
_cell.length_c   1.000
_cell.angle_alpha   90.00
_cell.angle_beta   90.00
_cell.angle_gamma   90.00
#
_symmetry.space_group_name_H-M   'P 1'
#
loop_
_entity.id
_entity.type
_entity.pdbx_description
1 polymer ?
#
loop_
_entity_poly.entity_id
_entity_poly.type
_entity_poly.pdbx_seq_one_letter_code
_entity_poly.pdbx_strand_id
1 'polypeptide(L)'
;SGIAAEADCILIPEIPADWDVVYEHLKERFTRRIRESDVNSGTYTVVVAEGLKNADGSDIVDESAGIDAFGHKKLAGAGKYTCQQIQKRLKADPSMPQFMKETGMFVEGIYEIPEVREIHPGHLVRAGNSSAYDINFGFEAGGAAVLLLLDGKTGVTVSKVKGRKIEFIESGKAIAQRYVDLDHAAIYESMGICFGRASVPYEPILREVDGVYERIY
;
A
#
# COMPACT_ATOMS: atom_id res chain seq x y z
N SER A 1 0.91 -0.91 -5.86
CA SER A 1 1.06 0.53 -6.13
C SER A 1 2.24 1.13 -5.37
N GLY A 2 2.38 0.91 -4.05
CA GLY A 2 3.45 1.54 -3.25
C GLY A 2 4.88 1.34 -3.78
N ILE A 3 5.25 0.10 -4.16
CA ILE A 3 6.57 -0.20 -4.74
C ILE A 3 6.81 0.57 -6.05
N ALA A 4 5.83 0.55 -6.96
CA ALA A 4 5.94 1.24 -8.25
C ALA A 4 5.96 2.77 -8.13
N ALA A 5 5.47 3.31 -7.01
CA ALA A 5 5.53 4.73 -6.68
C ALA A 5 6.81 5.11 -5.90
N GLU A 6 7.72 4.15 -5.70
CA GLU A 6 8.95 4.32 -4.90
C GLU A 6 8.65 4.87 -3.50
N ALA A 7 7.55 4.40 -2.89
CA ALA A 7 7.18 4.81 -1.55
C ALA A 7 8.23 4.36 -0.53
N ASP A 8 8.56 5.26 0.39
CA ASP A 8 9.48 4.95 1.49
C ASP A 8 8.85 4.10 2.59
N CYS A 9 7.53 4.21 2.74
CA CYS A 9 6.73 3.42 3.67
C CYS A 9 5.46 2.92 2.99
N ILE A 10 5.15 1.64 3.19
CA ILE A 10 3.94 0.99 2.68
C ILE A 10 3.22 0.33 3.85
N LEU A 11 2.07 0.86 4.24
CA LEU A 11 1.28 0.35 5.37
C LEU A 11 0.10 -0.46 4.83
N ILE A 12 0.04 -1.76 5.19
CA ILE A 12 -0.97 -2.71 4.73
C ILE A 12 -1.70 -3.36 5.92
N PRO A 13 -2.94 -3.86 5.74
CA PRO A 13 -3.72 -4.47 6.83
C PRO A 13 -3.06 -5.69 7.47
N GLU A 14 -2.25 -6.44 6.71
CA GLU A 14 -1.56 -7.65 7.16
C GLU A 14 -0.41 -7.38 8.14
N ILE A 15 0.10 -6.14 8.18
CA ILE A 15 1.21 -5.75 9.06
C ILE A 15 0.74 -4.60 9.97
N PRO A 16 0.44 -4.87 11.25
CA PRO A 16 0.11 -3.82 12.20
C PRO A 16 1.24 -2.79 12.31
N ALA A 17 0.91 -1.51 12.16
CA ALA A 17 1.91 -0.45 12.14
C ALA A 17 2.42 -0.11 13.55
N ASP A 18 3.70 -0.37 13.78
CA ASP A 18 4.50 0.24 14.84
C ASP A 18 4.95 1.63 14.38
N TRP A 19 4.30 2.65 14.93
CA TRP A 19 4.54 4.03 14.58
C TRP A 19 5.89 4.59 15.04
N ASP A 20 6.54 3.96 16.03
CA ASP A 20 7.88 4.37 16.45
C ASP A 20 8.89 3.90 15.40
N VAL A 21 8.74 2.68 14.86
CA VAL A 21 9.55 2.21 13.73
C VAL A 21 9.32 3.06 12.48
N VAL A 22 8.07 3.38 12.15
CA VAL A 22 7.76 4.28 11.01
C VAL A 22 8.45 5.62 11.19
N TYR A 23 8.41 6.18 12.40
CA TYR A 23 8.98 7.50 12.68
C TYR A 23 10.50 7.50 12.60
N GLU A 24 11.18 6.52 13.18
CA GLU A 24 12.64 6.43 13.11
C GLU A 24 13.12 6.30 11.65
N HIS A 25 12.46 5.45 10.86
CA HIS A 25 12.77 5.32 9.44
C HIS A 25 12.50 6.61 8.65
N LEU A 26 11.39 7.30 8.93
CA LEU A 26 11.08 8.61 8.34
C LEU A 26 12.16 9.62 8.70
N LYS A 27 12.47 9.76 9.98
CA LYS A 27 13.46 10.72 10.50
C LYS A 27 14.81 10.51 9.84
N GLU A 28 15.30 9.27 9.79
CA GLU A 28 16.58 8.94 9.17
C GLU A 28 16.59 9.31 7.68
N ARG A 29 15.64 8.78 6.90
CA ARG A 29 15.60 8.96 5.44
C ARG A 29 15.36 10.41 5.04
N PHE A 30 14.40 11.08 5.68
CA PHE A 30 14.01 12.44 5.35
C PHE A 30 15.12 13.43 5.65
N THR A 31 15.69 13.37 6.87
CA THR A 31 16.76 14.30 7.27
C THR A 31 18.03 14.08 6.48
N ARG A 32 18.38 12.82 6.18
CA ARG A 32 19.51 12.49 5.28
C ARG A 32 19.31 13.09 3.89
N ARG A 33 18.16 12.86 3.25
CA ARG A 33 17.86 13.38 1.90
C ARG A 33 18.01 14.90 1.80
N ILE A 34 17.52 15.62 2.80
CA ILE A 34 17.63 17.08 2.83
C ILE A 34 19.09 17.51 3.00
N ARG A 35 19.82 16.91 3.95
CA ARG A 35 21.23 17.28 4.22
C ARG A 35 22.17 16.95 3.07
N GLU A 36 21.89 15.88 2.34
CA GLU A 36 22.67 15.44 1.17
C GLU A 36 22.24 16.12 -0.13
N SER A 37 21.13 16.85 -0.12
CA SER A 37 20.64 17.60 -1.28
C SER A 37 21.33 18.96 -1.37
N ASP A 38 21.88 19.30 -2.54
CA ASP A 38 22.48 20.61 -2.83
C ASP A 38 21.54 21.81 -2.59
N VAL A 39 20.23 21.58 -2.63
CA VAL A 39 19.18 22.59 -2.46
C VAL A 39 18.38 22.44 -1.16
N ASN A 40 18.85 21.63 -0.20
CA ASN A 40 18.15 21.32 1.05
C ASN A 40 16.69 20.90 0.86
N SER A 41 16.40 20.03 -0.12
CA SER A 41 15.05 19.57 -0.43
C SER A 41 14.96 18.05 -0.37
N GLY A 42 13.82 17.53 0.08
CA GLY A 42 13.58 16.11 0.18
C GLY A 42 12.13 15.82 0.58
N THR A 43 11.67 14.62 0.24
CA THR A 43 10.34 14.13 0.61
C THR A 43 10.46 12.75 1.24
N TYR A 44 9.41 12.37 1.95
CA TYR A 44 9.19 11.02 2.45
C TYR A 44 7.76 10.61 2.12
N THR A 45 7.60 9.54 1.35
CA THR A 45 6.29 9.12 0.83
C THR A 45 5.76 7.91 1.57
N VAL A 46 4.54 8.03 2.12
CA VAL A 46 3.83 6.93 2.76
C VAL A 46 2.62 6.56 1.91
N VAL A 47 2.52 5.28 1.54
CA VAL A 47 1.33 4.71 0.89
C VAL A 47 0.61 3.82 1.90
N VAL A 48 -0.64 4.16 2.20
CA VAL A 48 -1.43 3.46 3.21
C VAL A 48 -2.67 2.83 2.59
N ALA A 49 -2.92 1.56 2.91
CA ALA A 49 -4.15 0.88 2.55
C ALA A 49 -5.32 1.38 3.43
N GLU A 50 -6.51 1.54 2.84
CA GLU A 50 -7.71 1.99 3.55
C GLU A 50 -8.05 1.07 4.75
N GLY A 51 -7.80 -0.23 4.61
CA GLY A 51 -8.01 -1.23 5.67
C GLY A 51 -6.91 -1.31 6.73
N LEU A 52 -6.06 -0.29 6.87
CA LEU A 52 -5.01 -0.28 7.89
C LEU A 52 -5.60 -0.53 9.28
N LYS A 53 -4.90 -1.34 10.07
CA LYS A 53 -5.29 -1.72 11.43
C LYS A 53 -4.36 -1.09 12.47
N ASN A 54 -4.88 -0.91 13.67
CA ASN A 54 -4.09 -0.53 14.84
C ASN A 54 -3.15 -1.68 15.26
N ALA A 55 -2.17 -1.38 16.13
CA ALA A 55 -1.25 -2.37 16.68
C ALA A 55 -1.95 -3.53 17.42
N ASP A 56 -3.14 -3.28 17.98
CA ASP A 56 -3.99 -4.29 18.63
C ASP A 56 -4.91 -5.05 17.66
N GLY A 57 -4.81 -4.77 16.35
CA GLY A 57 -5.61 -5.39 15.29
C GLY A 57 -7.00 -4.78 15.08
N SER A 58 -7.38 -3.76 15.87
CA SER A 58 -8.65 -3.04 15.68
C SER A 58 -8.64 -2.18 14.42
N ASP A 59 -9.82 -1.98 13.80
CA ASP A 59 -9.95 -1.14 12.61
C ASP A 59 -9.75 0.34 12.95
N ILE A 60 -9.02 1.05 12.10
CA ILE A 60 -8.94 2.51 12.17
C ILE A 60 -10.24 3.08 11.62
N VAL A 61 -11.06 3.64 12.50
CA VAL A 61 -12.33 4.27 12.15
C VAL A 61 -12.22 5.77 12.31
N ASP A 62 -12.70 6.52 11.31
CA ASP A 62 -12.98 7.94 11.52
C ASP A 62 -14.33 8.03 12.25
N GLU A 63 -14.31 8.40 13.53
CA GLU A 63 -15.52 8.56 14.36
C GLU A 63 -16.50 9.59 13.78
N SER A 64 -16.02 10.50 12.90
CA SER A 64 -16.87 11.46 12.19
C SER A 64 -17.52 10.90 10.92
N ALA A 65 -17.05 9.75 10.44
CA ALA A 65 -17.59 9.08 9.27
C ALA A 65 -18.70 8.09 9.70
N GLY A 66 -19.96 8.44 9.43
CA GLY A 66 -21.10 7.57 9.70
C GLY A 66 -21.04 6.21 8.99
N ILE A 67 -21.98 5.33 9.31
CA ILE A 67 -22.14 3.99 8.71
C ILE A 67 -22.48 4.14 7.21
N ASP A 68 -21.90 3.31 6.35
CA ASP A 68 -22.22 3.30 4.92
C ASP A 68 -23.61 2.69 4.61
N ALA A 69 -24.01 2.71 3.34
CA ALA A 69 -25.32 2.20 2.89
C ALA A 69 -25.49 0.68 3.05
N PHE A 70 -24.41 -0.05 3.35
CA PHE A 70 -24.39 -1.51 3.53
C PHE A 70 -24.24 -1.92 5.00
N GLY A 71 -24.19 -0.96 5.93
CA GLY A 71 -24.09 -1.22 7.37
C GLY A 71 -22.65 -1.34 7.89
N HIS A 72 -21.62 -1.07 7.06
CA HIS A 72 -20.23 -1.12 7.49
C HIS A 72 -19.74 0.24 8.01
N LYS A 73 -18.87 0.22 9.01
CA LYS A 73 -18.15 1.43 9.46
C LYS A 73 -17.23 1.88 8.33
N LYS A 74 -17.27 3.17 7.97
CA LYS A 74 -16.37 3.71 6.96
C LYS A 74 -14.92 3.64 7.46
N LEU A 75 -14.08 2.92 6.73
CA LEU A 75 -12.63 2.85 6.92
C LEU A 75 -11.89 4.12 6.44
N ALA A 76 -12.65 5.18 6.11
CA ALA A 76 -12.16 6.44 5.60
C ALA A 76 -11.44 7.25 6.69
N GLY A 77 -10.25 6.81 7.09
CA GLY A 77 -9.45 7.46 8.12
C GLY A 77 -7.98 7.08 8.15
N ALA A 78 -7.55 6.05 7.41
CA ALA A 78 -6.18 5.54 7.49
C ALA A 78 -5.11 6.60 7.14
N GLY A 79 -5.32 7.40 6.09
CA GLY A 79 -4.41 8.49 5.71
C GLY A 79 -4.35 9.60 6.75
N LYS A 80 -5.50 10.13 7.16
CA LYS A 80 -5.60 11.14 8.22
C LYS A 80 -4.97 10.69 9.53
N TYR A 81 -5.23 9.45 9.93
CA TYR A 81 -4.64 8.84 11.13
C TYR A 81 -3.11 8.72 11.00
N THR A 82 -2.62 8.28 9.84
CA THR A 82 -1.18 8.24 9.53
C THR A 82 -0.53 9.62 9.70
N CYS A 83 -1.13 10.66 9.13
CA CYS A 83 -0.65 12.03 9.28
C CYS A 83 -0.63 12.47 10.75
N GLN A 84 -1.68 12.18 11.53
CA GLN A 84 -1.74 12.51 12.95
C GLN A 84 -0.64 11.81 13.76
N GLN A 85 -0.39 10.52 13.51
CA GLN A 85 0.64 9.75 14.22
C GLN A 85 2.05 10.25 13.91
N ILE A 86 2.33 10.60 12.66
CA ILE A 86 3.62 11.18 12.24
C ILE A 86 3.79 12.58 12.84
N GLN A 87 2.78 13.46 12.71
CA GLN A 87 2.83 14.83 13.26
C GLN A 87 3.02 14.83 14.77
N LYS A 88 2.34 13.92 15.49
CA LYS A 88 2.51 13.77 16.95
C LYS A 88 3.97 13.51 17.31
N ARG A 89 4.65 12.63 16.58
CA ARG A 89 6.05 12.28 16.83
C ARG A 89 7.03 13.37 16.41
N LEU A 90 6.81 14.00 15.27
CA LEU A 90 7.59 15.17 14.84
C LEU A 90 7.54 16.30 15.89
N LYS A 91 6.36 16.56 16.50
CA LYS A 91 6.21 17.56 17.57
C LYS A 91 6.88 17.15 18.89
N ALA A 92 6.90 15.85 19.19
CA ALA A 92 7.50 15.33 20.41
C ALA A 92 9.04 15.27 20.33
N ASP A 93 9.62 15.31 19.12
CA ASP A 93 11.06 15.20 18.90
C ASP A 93 11.75 16.58 18.92
N PRO A 94 12.56 16.89 19.96
CA PRO A 94 13.23 18.18 20.08
C PRO A 94 14.33 18.40 19.04
N SER A 95 14.80 17.36 18.36
CA SER A 95 15.78 17.49 17.28
C SER A 95 15.18 18.04 16.00
N MET A 96 13.86 17.95 15.83
CA MET A 96 13.22 18.35 14.58
C MET A 96 13.20 19.88 14.37
N PRO A 97 12.89 20.73 15.38
CA PRO A 97 13.07 22.18 15.25
C PRO A 97 14.53 22.60 15.02
N GLN A 98 15.49 21.87 15.60
CA GLN A 98 16.93 22.13 15.39
C GLN A 98 17.31 21.83 13.95
N PHE A 99 16.91 20.67 13.43
CA PHE A 99 17.08 20.29 12.03
C PHE A 99 16.48 21.33 11.08
N MET A 100 15.24 21.78 11.32
CA MET A 100 14.60 22.81 10.49
C MET A 100 15.38 24.13 10.49
N LYS A 101 16.02 24.51 11.61
CA LYS A 101 16.88 25.71 11.69
C LYS A 101 18.18 25.53 10.93
N GLU A 102 18.84 24.37 11.09
CA GLU A 102 20.08 24.03 10.39
C GLU A 102 19.91 24.07 8.86
N THR A 103 18.76 23.63 8.36
CA THR A 103 18.46 23.55 6.93
C THR A 103 17.80 24.82 6.38
N GLY A 104 17.63 25.86 7.20
CA GLY A 104 17.03 27.14 6.79
C GLY A 104 15.53 27.10 6.50
N MET A 105 14.81 26.09 7.00
CA MET A 105 13.37 25.89 6.78
C MET A 105 12.50 26.32 7.97
N PHE A 106 13.11 26.69 9.10
CA PHE A 106 12.39 27.06 10.31
C PHE A 106 11.69 28.41 10.17
N VAL A 107 10.37 28.42 10.40
CA VAL A 107 9.57 29.65 10.52
C VAL A 107 8.75 29.57 11.79
N GLU A 108 8.98 30.49 12.73
CA GLU A 108 8.30 30.54 14.01
C GLU A 108 6.77 30.59 13.84
N GLY A 109 6.04 29.71 14.53
CA GLY A 109 4.59 29.60 14.46
C GLY A 109 4.01 29.02 13.15
N ILE A 110 4.85 28.70 12.16
CA ILE A 110 4.39 28.19 10.85
C ILE A 110 5.06 26.85 10.51
N TYR A 111 6.39 26.82 10.42
CA TYR A 111 7.19 25.65 10.04
C TYR A 111 8.21 25.33 11.13
N GLU A 112 7.72 24.95 12.31
CA GLU A 112 8.57 24.48 13.41
C GLU A 112 8.98 23.01 13.26
N ILE A 113 8.19 22.26 12.47
CA ILE A 113 8.42 20.87 12.10
C ILE A 113 8.14 20.69 10.60
N PRO A 114 8.65 19.60 9.99
CA PRO A 114 8.30 19.23 8.62
C PRO A 114 6.80 19.14 8.41
N GLU A 115 6.37 19.58 7.23
CA GLU A 115 4.97 19.50 6.84
C GLU A 115 4.57 18.06 6.49
N VAL A 116 3.38 17.65 6.94
CA VAL A 116 2.80 16.33 6.65
C VAL A 116 1.44 16.54 6.01
N ARG A 117 1.24 16.01 4.80
CA ARG A 117 0.01 16.15 4.01
C ARG A 117 -0.55 14.79 3.62
N GLU A 118 -1.87 14.71 3.56
CA GLU A 118 -2.60 13.55 3.06
C GLU A 118 -3.16 13.84 1.66
N ILE A 119 -3.14 12.83 0.79
CA ILE A 119 -3.89 12.83 -0.47
C ILE A 119 -4.74 11.56 -0.49
N HIS A 120 -6.06 11.72 -0.61
CA HIS A 120 -7.00 10.61 -0.73
C HIS A 120 -7.54 10.53 -2.17
N PRO A 121 -7.00 9.65 -3.04
CA PRO A 121 -7.37 9.62 -4.45
C PRO A 121 -8.71 8.90 -4.72
N GLY A 122 -9.41 8.38 -3.70
CA GLY A 122 -10.77 7.83 -3.73
C GLY A 122 -11.34 7.46 -5.10
N HIS A 123 -12.29 8.28 -5.60
CA HIS A 123 -12.95 8.04 -6.89
C HIS A 123 -12.00 8.11 -8.10
N LEU A 124 -10.91 8.89 -8.04
CA LEU A 124 -9.95 9.00 -9.15
C LEU A 124 -9.29 7.67 -9.47
N VAL A 125 -9.03 6.83 -8.46
CA VAL A 125 -8.46 5.49 -8.68
C VAL A 125 -9.46 4.55 -9.36
N ARG A 126 -10.76 4.74 -9.12
CA ARG A 126 -11.84 3.86 -9.63
C ARG A 126 -12.43 4.32 -10.96
N ALA A 127 -12.29 5.61 -11.28
CA ALA A 127 -12.80 6.23 -12.50
C ALA A 127 -11.68 6.61 -13.50
N GLY A 128 -10.45 6.15 -13.25
CA GLY A 128 -9.32 6.36 -14.15
C GLY A 128 -9.40 5.51 -15.42
N ASN A 129 -8.42 5.70 -16.31
CA ASN A 129 -8.29 4.90 -17.52
C ASN A 129 -7.94 3.45 -17.18
N SER A 130 -8.53 2.50 -17.90
CA SER A 130 -8.15 1.08 -17.83
C SER A 130 -6.93 0.82 -18.71
N SER A 131 -6.04 -0.08 -18.27
CA SER A 131 -4.92 -0.52 -19.11
C SER A 131 -5.40 -1.42 -20.26
N ALA A 132 -4.61 -1.56 -21.33
CA ALA A 132 -4.92 -2.50 -22.41
C ALA A 132 -5.05 -3.95 -21.90
N TYR A 133 -4.28 -4.30 -20.87
CA TYR A 133 -4.38 -5.59 -20.19
C TYR A 133 -5.74 -5.77 -19.51
N ASP A 134 -6.17 -4.80 -18.70
CA ASP A 134 -7.45 -4.87 -17.97
C ASP A 134 -8.64 -4.92 -18.93
N ILE A 135 -8.59 -4.16 -20.02
CA ILE A 135 -9.63 -4.15 -21.05
C ILE A 135 -9.71 -5.53 -21.72
N ASN A 136 -8.59 -6.05 -22.22
CA ASN A 136 -8.56 -7.35 -22.89
C ASN A 136 -9.04 -8.47 -21.95
N PHE A 137 -8.51 -8.52 -20.72
CA PHE A 137 -8.95 -9.50 -19.74
C PHE A 137 -10.44 -9.40 -19.42
N GLY A 138 -10.98 -8.17 -19.29
CA GLY A 138 -12.40 -7.96 -19.07
C GLY A 138 -13.27 -8.54 -20.19
N PHE A 139 -12.89 -8.31 -21.45
CA PHE A 139 -13.59 -8.88 -22.61
C PHE A 139 -13.45 -10.41 -22.67
N GLU A 140 -12.24 -10.93 -22.46
CA GLU A 140 -11.98 -12.38 -22.44
C GLU A 140 -12.77 -13.08 -21.34
N ALA A 141 -12.78 -12.53 -20.13
CA ALA A 141 -13.54 -13.07 -19.00
C ALA A 141 -15.04 -13.06 -19.27
N GLY A 142 -15.57 -11.99 -19.87
CA GLY A 142 -16.97 -11.91 -20.27
C GLY A 142 -17.35 -12.97 -21.33
N GLY A 143 -16.54 -13.11 -22.38
CA GLY A 143 -16.74 -14.13 -23.40
C GLY A 143 -16.63 -15.56 -22.84
N ALA A 144 -15.64 -15.80 -21.98
CA ALA A 144 -15.45 -17.07 -21.30
C ALA A 144 -16.63 -17.43 -20.40
N ALA A 145 -17.22 -16.46 -19.69
CA ALA A 145 -18.40 -16.67 -18.87
C ALA A 145 -19.61 -17.14 -19.70
N VAL A 146 -19.81 -16.56 -20.90
CA VAL A 146 -20.87 -17.00 -21.82
C VAL A 146 -20.63 -18.44 -22.31
N LEU A 147 -19.39 -18.78 -22.66
CA LEU A 147 -19.04 -20.14 -23.09
C LEU A 147 -19.28 -21.16 -21.97
N LEU A 148 -18.94 -20.83 -20.73
CA LEU A 148 -19.21 -21.68 -19.56
C LEU A 148 -20.71 -21.89 -19.34
N LEU A 149 -21.53 -20.83 -19.50
CA LEU A 149 -22.98 -20.95 -19.42
C LEU A 149 -23.56 -21.85 -20.51
N LEU A 150 -23.06 -21.74 -21.75
CA LEU A 150 -23.47 -22.62 -22.86
C LEU A 150 -23.08 -24.08 -22.61
N ASP A 151 -21.98 -24.34 -21.91
CA ASP A 151 -21.55 -25.67 -21.45
C ASP A 151 -22.32 -26.14 -20.18
N GLY A 152 -23.33 -25.38 -19.73
CA GLY A 152 -24.14 -25.71 -18.56
C GLY A 152 -23.44 -25.50 -17.23
N LYS A 153 -22.28 -24.82 -17.21
CA LYS A 153 -21.56 -24.45 -15.97
C LYS A 153 -22.16 -23.18 -15.39
N THR A 154 -22.77 -23.30 -14.21
CA THR A 154 -23.33 -22.17 -13.45
C THR A 154 -22.71 -22.11 -12.05
N GLY A 155 -22.82 -20.96 -11.37
CA GLY A 155 -22.25 -20.79 -10.02
C GLY A 155 -20.70 -20.78 -10.00
N VAL A 156 -20.09 -20.37 -11.10
CA VAL A 156 -18.62 -20.30 -11.26
C VAL A 156 -18.18 -18.89 -11.63
N THR A 157 -16.93 -18.58 -11.31
CA THR A 157 -16.24 -17.34 -11.63
C THR A 157 -15.04 -17.65 -12.51
N VAL A 158 -14.91 -16.95 -13.64
CA VAL A 158 -13.72 -17.05 -14.51
C VAL A 158 -12.52 -16.50 -13.76
N SER A 159 -11.46 -17.31 -13.62
CA SER A 159 -10.22 -16.91 -12.94
C SER A 159 -9.13 -16.48 -13.90
N LYS A 160 -9.07 -17.11 -15.10
CA LYS A 160 -8.04 -16.82 -16.10
C LYS A 160 -8.49 -17.27 -17.49
N VAL A 161 -8.10 -16.51 -18.49
CA VAL A 161 -8.20 -16.91 -19.90
C VAL A 161 -6.79 -16.83 -20.50
N LYS A 162 -6.32 -17.92 -21.12
CA LYS A 162 -5.02 -17.97 -21.81
C LYS A 162 -5.15 -18.77 -23.10
N GLY A 163 -5.28 -18.06 -24.22
CA GLY A 163 -5.53 -18.67 -25.52
C GLY A 163 -6.82 -19.49 -25.50
N ARG A 164 -6.72 -20.81 -25.71
CA ARG A 164 -7.89 -21.73 -25.69
C ARG A 164 -8.26 -22.25 -24.29
N LYS A 165 -7.52 -21.86 -23.26
CA LYS A 165 -7.73 -22.34 -21.89
C LYS A 165 -8.58 -21.33 -21.12
N ILE A 166 -9.72 -21.79 -20.62
CA ILE A 166 -10.58 -21.07 -19.69
C ILE A 166 -10.48 -21.77 -18.34
N GLU A 167 -9.97 -21.05 -17.34
CA GLU A 167 -9.90 -21.51 -15.96
C GLU A 167 -11.01 -20.83 -15.16
N PHE A 168 -11.72 -21.62 -14.34
CA PHE A 168 -12.80 -21.13 -13.50
C PHE A 168 -12.77 -21.81 -12.13
N ILE A 169 -13.37 -21.13 -11.16
CA ILE A 169 -13.52 -21.61 -9.79
C ILE A 169 -14.99 -21.51 -9.37
N GLU A 170 -15.43 -22.32 -8.42
CA GLU A 170 -16.76 -22.15 -7.82
C GLU A 170 -16.87 -20.78 -7.16
N SER A 171 -17.97 -20.07 -7.38
CA SER A 171 -18.14 -18.70 -6.87
C SER A 171 -18.07 -18.63 -5.35
N GLY A 172 -18.54 -19.66 -4.63
CA GLY A 172 -18.40 -19.73 -3.17
C GLY A 172 -16.95 -19.77 -2.68
N LYS A 173 -16.04 -20.37 -3.47
CA LYS A 173 -14.60 -20.40 -3.17
C LYS A 173 -13.91 -19.08 -3.55
N ALA A 174 -14.46 -18.34 -4.50
CA ALA A 174 -13.91 -17.06 -4.98
C ALA A 174 -14.02 -15.92 -3.95
N ILE A 175 -14.96 -16.03 -3.00
CA ILE A 175 -15.22 -15.01 -1.97
C ILE A 175 -14.19 -15.06 -0.83
N ALA A 176 -13.40 -16.14 -0.75
CA ALA A 176 -12.37 -16.26 0.28
C ALA A 176 -11.34 -15.14 0.17
N GLN A 177 -11.09 -14.44 1.29
CA GLN A 177 -10.12 -13.36 1.35
C GLN A 177 -8.71 -13.88 1.05
N ARG A 178 -8.00 -13.16 0.18
CA ARG A 178 -6.60 -13.42 -0.17
C ARG A 178 -5.74 -12.34 0.46
N TYR A 179 -4.83 -12.75 1.33
CA TYR A 179 -3.88 -11.88 2.00
C TYR A 179 -2.62 -11.70 1.17
N VAL A 180 -1.93 -10.58 1.38
CA VAL A 180 -0.57 -10.38 0.86
C VAL A 180 0.36 -11.43 1.46
N ASP A 181 1.18 -12.03 0.61
CA ASP A 181 2.29 -12.89 1.04
C ASP A 181 3.38 -12.02 1.69
N LEU A 182 3.63 -12.24 2.99
CA LEU A 182 4.58 -11.43 3.75
C LEU A 182 6.04 -11.69 3.36
N ASP A 183 6.34 -12.80 2.69
CA ASP A 183 7.69 -13.06 2.16
C ASP A 183 8.04 -12.07 1.04
N HIS A 184 7.03 -11.57 0.31
CA HIS A 184 7.21 -10.48 -0.64
C HIS A 184 7.50 -9.14 0.07
N ALA A 185 6.99 -8.91 1.28
CA ALA A 185 7.33 -7.69 2.01
C ALA A 185 8.81 -7.72 2.45
N ALA A 186 9.31 -8.87 2.91
CA ALA A 186 10.68 -9.02 3.41
C ALA A 186 11.76 -8.65 2.35
N ILE A 187 11.56 -9.04 1.09
CA ILE A 187 12.51 -8.64 0.01
C ILE A 187 12.55 -7.12 -0.17
N TYR A 188 11.41 -6.43 -0.08
CA TYR A 188 11.38 -4.97 -0.19
C TYR A 188 11.87 -4.26 1.07
N GLU A 189 11.65 -4.84 2.25
CA GLU A 189 12.26 -4.39 3.51
C GLU A 189 13.78 -4.41 3.41
N SER A 190 14.36 -5.45 2.80
CA SER A 190 15.82 -5.53 2.56
C SER A 190 16.37 -4.46 1.62
N MET A 191 15.51 -3.90 0.75
CA MET A 191 15.82 -2.77 -0.13
C MET A 191 15.60 -1.41 0.56
N GLY A 192 15.18 -1.42 1.83
CA GLY A 192 15.03 -0.24 2.66
C GLY A 192 13.65 0.43 2.56
N ILE A 193 12.61 -0.31 2.18
CA ILE A 193 11.21 0.13 2.27
C ILE A 193 10.65 -0.26 3.64
N CYS A 194 10.01 0.68 4.32
CA CYS A 194 9.38 0.41 5.62
C CYS A 194 7.97 -0.15 5.44
N PHE A 195 7.62 -1.20 6.18
CA PHE A 195 6.25 -1.75 6.23
C PHE A 195 5.56 -1.53 7.58
N GLY A 196 6.09 -0.63 8.41
CA GLY A 196 5.56 -0.35 9.74
C GLY A 196 5.95 -1.37 10.80
N ARG A 197 7.03 -2.11 10.60
CA ARG A 197 7.64 -3.01 11.59
C ARG A 197 9.15 -3.04 11.40
N ALA A 198 9.87 -3.66 12.33
CA ALA A 198 11.29 -3.94 12.12
C ALA A 198 11.49 -4.84 10.88
N SER A 199 12.53 -4.54 10.10
CA SER A 199 12.86 -5.28 8.88
C SER A 199 13.04 -6.78 9.16
N VAL A 200 12.34 -7.62 8.41
CA VAL A 200 12.47 -9.07 8.49
C VAL A 200 13.49 -9.53 7.45
N PRO A 201 14.47 -10.39 7.82
CA PRO A 201 15.41 -10.95 6.86
C PRO A 201 14.69 -11.71 5.74
N TYR A 202 15.08 -11.47 4.50
CA TYR A 202 14.59 -12.22 3.35
C TYR A 202 15.39 -13.52 3.16
N GLU A 203 14.72 -14.66 3.21
CA GLU A 203 15.33 -16.00 3.07
C GLU A 203 14.94 -16.65 1.72
N PRO A 204 15.70 -16.42 0.63
CA PRO A 204 15.33 -16.93 -0.69
C PRO A 204 15.53 -18.43 -0.84
N ILE A 205 14.55 -19.11 -1.43
CA ILE A 205 14.69 -20.48 -1.93
C ILE A 205 15.13 -20.40 -3.40
N LEU A 206 16.42 -20.65 -3.65
CA LEU A 206 16.99 -20.63 -4.99
C LEU A 206 16.66 -21.93 -5.73
N ARG A 207 16.13 -21.80 -6.95
CA ARG A 207 15.84 -22.92 -7.84
C ARG A 207 16.25 -22.57 -9.26
N GLU A 208 17.08 -23.43 -9.85
CA GLU A 208 17.38 -23.40 -11.28
C GLU A 208 16.23 -24.07 -12.06
N VAL A 209 15.84 -23.47 -13.19
CA VAL A 209 14.71 -23.94 -14.00
C VAL A 209 15.24 -24.62 -15.26
N ASP A 210 15.01 -25.92 -15.37
CA ASP A 210 15.29 -26.70 -16.58
C ASP A 210 14.05 -26.79 -17.48
N GLY A 211 14.22 -26.53 -18.79
CA GLY A 211 13.20 -26.78 -19.82
C GLY A 211 12.53 -25.52 -20.41
N VAL A 212 11.24 -25.63 -20.74
CA VAL A 212 10.49 -24.56 -21.42
C VAL A 212 10.14 -23.47 -20.41
N TYR A 213 10.78 -22.31 -20.54
CA TYR A 213 10.51 -21.12 -19.74
C TYR A 213 9.06 -20.66 -19.94
N GLU A 214 8.25 -20.71 -18.88
CA GLU A 214 6.92 -20.10 -18.92
C GLU A 214 7.08 -18.58 -18.83
N ARG A 215 6.87 -17.87 -19.95
CA ARG A 215 6.79 -16.41 -19.93
C ARG A 215 5.49 -16.00 -19.25
N ILE A 216 5.62 -15.15 -18.23
CA ILE A 216 4.51 -14.65 -17.41
C ILE A 216 3.79 -13.46 -18.10
N TYR A 217 4.32 -12.97 -19.22
CA TYR A 217 3.70 -11.90 -20.02
C TYR A 217 2.58 -12.42 -20.92
#